data_AF-X1K0Q8-F1
#
_entry.id   AF-X1K0Q8-F1
#
_cell.length_a   1.000
_cell.length_b   1.000
_cell.length_c   1.000
_cell.angle_alpha   90.00
_cell.angle_beta   90.00
_cell.angle_gamma   90.00
#
_symmetry.space_group_name_H-M   'P 1'
#
loop_
_entity.id
_entity.type
_entity.pdbx_description
1 polymer ?
#
loop_
_entity_poly.entity_id
_entity_poly.type
_entity_poly.pdbx_seq_one_letter_code
_entity_poly.pdbx_strand_id
1 'polypeptide(L)'
;TNIVILSSDKDNFDLNVQFIENLVKKWAFGRLLHITNQEFDEEVKKLHDNSKIFTYKHGIKDPHLAPIMEIIVLQLLFYKIAEKKGID
;
A
#
# COMPACT_ATOMS: atom_id res chain seq x y z
N THR A 1 0.78 -6.02 14.06
CA THR A 1 1.70 -6.10 12.91
C THR A 1 1.46 -4.95 11.95
N ASN A 2 2.51 -4.26 11.51
CA ASN A 2 2.42 -3.25 10.47
C ASN A 2 2.74 -3.90 9.13
N ILE A 3 1.95 -3.62 8.10
CA ILE A 3 2.04 -4.29 6.79
C ILE A 3 2.20 -3.21 5.72
N VAL A 4 3.06 -3.47 4.74
CA VAL A 4 3.17 -2.68 3.52
C VAL A 4 2.80 -3.59 2.35
N ILE A 5 1.88 -3.15 1.49
CA ILE A 5 1.47 -3.85 0.27
C ILE A 5 1.75 -2.95 -0.91
N LEU A 6 2.37 -3.51 -1.94
CA LEU A 6 2.61 -2.88 -3.24
C LEU A 6 1.73 -3.59 -4.27
N SER A 7 0.95 -2.86 -5.05
CA SER A 7 0.10 -3.44 -6.09
C SER A 7 -0.03 -2.53 -7.30
N SER A 8 0.92 -2.65 -8.23
CA SER A 8 1.02 -1.76 -9.39
C SER A 8 0.61 -2.38 -10.72
N ASP A 9 0.27 -3.66 -10.73
CA ASP A 9 -0.39 -4.35 -11.83
C ASP A 9 -1.78 -4.84 -11.40
N LYS A 10 -2.66 -5.06 -12.38
CA LYS A 10 -4.08 -5.37 -12.12
C LYS A 10 -4.26 -6.72 -11.44
N ASP A 11 -3.51 -7.73 -11.85
CA ASP A 11 -3.66 -9.10 -11.35
C ASP A 11 -3.25 -9.17 -9.88
N ASN A 12 -2.10 -8.59 -9.52
CA ASN A 12 -1.68 -8.50 -8.12
C ASN A 12 -2.58 -7.57 -7.32
N PHE A 13 -3.12 -6.50 -7.90
CA PHE A 13 -4.10 -5.64 -7.22
C PHE A 13 -5.34 -6.41 -6.81
N ASP A 14 -5.92 -7.21 -7.70
CA ASP A 14 -7.13 -7.98 -7.39
C ASP A 14 -6.89 -9.02 -6.29
N LEU A 15 -5.75 -9.70 -6.33
CA LEU A 15 -5.32 -10.62 -5.27
C LEU A 15 -5.10 -9.90 -3.94
N ASN A 16 -4.42 -8.75 -3.97
CA ASN A 16 -4.14 -7.97 -2.78
C ASN A 16 -5.40 -7.36 -2.16
N VAL A 17 -6.39 -6.95 -2.96
CA VAL A 17 -7.68 -6.48 -2.45
C VAL A 17 -8.36 -7.57 -1.63
N GLN A 18 -8.37 -8.82 -2.12
CA GLN A 18 -8.93 -9.96 -1.35
C GLN A 18 -8.13 -10.22 -0.06
N PHE A 19 -6.81 -10.08 -0.11
CA PHE A 19 -5.97 -10.19 1.08
C PHE A 19 -6.28 -9.10 2.11
N ILE A 20 -6.42 -7.84 1.67
CA ILE A 20 -6.81 -6.69 2.51
C ILE A 20 -8.20 -6.90 3.10
N GLU A 21 -9.15 -7.41 2.31
CA GLU A 21 -10.49 -7.72 2.79
C GLU A 21 -10.45 -8.74 3.94
N ASN A 22 -9.66 -9.81 3.80
CA ASN A 22 -9.46 -10.78 4.87
C ASN A 22 -8.77 -10.16 6.09
N LEU A 23 -7.79 -9.27 5.91
CA LEU A 23 -7.17 -8.50 6.99
C LEU A 23 -8.19 -7.65 7.76
N VAL A 24 -9.14 -7.04 7.06
CA VAL A 24 -10.16 -6.17 7.68
C VAL A 24 -11.26 -6.98 8.36
N LYS A 25 -11.76 -8.04 7.71
CA LYS A 25 -12.97 -8.75 8.14
C LYS A 25 -12.70 -9.95 9.06
N LYS A 26 -11.55 -10.61 8.93
CA LYS A 26 -11.30 -11.92 9.57
C LYS A 26 -10.06 -11.94 10.45
N TRP A 27 -9.03 -11.18 10.09
CA TRP A 27 -7.74 -11.21 10.78
C TRP A 27 -7.48 -9.94 11.58
N ALA A 28 -6.39 -9.92 12.33
CA ALA A 28 -5.96 -8.77 13.10
C ALA A 28 -4.69 -8.16 12.50
N PHE A 29 -4.71 -6.84 12.32
CA PHE A 29 -3.53 -6.07 11.92
C PHE A 29 -3.46 -4.75 12.68
N GLY A 30 -2.25 -4.18 12.72
CA GLY A 30 -1.96 -2.90 13.37
C GLY A 30 -2.28 -1.73 12.44
N ARG A 31 -1.43 -1.54 11.44
CA ARG A 31 -1.62 -0.58 10.35
C ARG A 31 -1.21 -1.18 9.01
N LEU A 32 -1.88 -0.77 7.96
CA LEU A 32 -1.59 -1.13 6.58
C LEU A 32 -1.20 0.13 5.81
N LEU A 33 -0.07 0.09 5.12
CA LEU A 33 0.26 1.04 4.07
C LEU A 33 0.08 0.33 2.72
N HIS A 34 -0.87 0.79 1.92
CA HIS A 34 -1.12 0.28 0.58
C HIS A 34 -0.62 1.28 -0.46
N ILE A 35 0.38 0.87 -1.25
CA ILE A 35 0.97 1.66 -2.33
C ILE A 35 0.52 1.05 -3.66
N THR A 36 -0.02 1.88 -4.56
CA THR A 36 -0.60 1.41 -5.82
C THR A 36 -0.69 2.53 -6.86
N ASN A 37 -0.83 2.19 -8.14
CA ASN A 37 -1.28 3.08 -9.22
C ASN A 37 -2.71 2.78 -9.69
N GLN A 38 -3.38 1.80 -9.08
CA GLN A 38 -4.66 1.31 -9.55
C GLN A 38 -5.81 2.20 -9.09
N GLU A 39 -6.83 2.29 -9.93
CA GLU A 39 -8.07 2.96 -9.58
C GLU A 39 -8.95 2.06 -8.72
N PHE A 40 -9.70 2.69 -7.80
CA PHE A 40 -10.57 1.96 -6.89
C PHE A 40 -12.00 2.08 -7.38
N ASP A 41 -12.68 0.94 -7.48
CA ASP A 41 -14.14 0.93 -7.55
C ASP A 41 -14.75 1.29 -6.18
N GLU A 42 -16.07 1.35 -6.13
CA GLU A 42 -16.81 1.72 -4.91
C GLU A 42 -16.64 0.71 -3.77
N GLU A 43 -16.40 -0.57 -4.05
CA GLU A 43 -16.21 -1.58 -3.02
C GLU A 43 -14.83 -1.45 -2.39
N VAL A 44 -13.80 -1.28 -3.22
CA VAL A 44 -12.42 -1.07 -2.77
C VAL A 44 -12.30 0.25 -2.01
N LYS A 45 -12.98 1.32 -2.44
CA LYS A 45 -13.03 2.58 -1.67
C LYS A 45 -13.56 2.36 -0.26
N LYS A 46 -14.71 1.70 -0.11
CA LYS A 46 -15.30 1.37 1.20
C LYS A 46 -14.37 0.52 2.07
N LEU A 47 -13.63 -0.42 1.47
CA LEU A 47 -12.65 -1.22 2.19
C LEU A 47 -11.51 -0.34 2.75
N HIS A 48 -11.07 0.65 1.97
CA HIS A 48 -9.99 1.57 2.33
C HIS A 48 -10.43 2.74 3.23
N ASP A 49 -11.72 2.91 3.51
CA ASP A 49 -12.21 3.84 4.55
C ASP A 49 -11.84 3.38 5.97
N ASN A 50 -11.31 2.16 6.13
CA ASN A 50 -10.80 1.68 7.41
C ASN A 50 -9.63 2.54 7.91
N SER A 51 -9.76 3.13 9.11
CA SER A 51 -8.77 4.06 9.69
C SER A 51 -7.38 3.47 9.94
N LYS A 52 -7.22 2.14 9.90
CA LYS A 52 -5.92 1.47 10.00
C LYS A 52 -5.21 1.34 8.65
N ILE A 53 -5.88 1.68 7.55
CA ILE A 53 -5.35 1.62 6.19
C ILE A 53 -4.97 3.03 5.74
N PHE A 54 -3.73 3.19 5.29
CA PHE A 54 -3.26 4.38 4.60
C PHE A 54 -2.96 4.01 3.15
N THR A 55 -3.53 4.75 2.22
CA THR A 55 -3.32 4.51 0.78
C THR A 55 -2.44 5.61 0.20
N TYR A 56 -1.39 5.23 -0.51
CA TYR A 56 -0.61 6.13 -1.35
C TYR A 56 -0.78 5.72 -2.81
N LYS A 57 -1.47 6.57 -3.59
CA LYS A 57 -1.66 6.38 -5.02
C LYS A 57 -0.63 7.19 -5.81
N HIS A 58 0.17 6.54 -6.66
CA HIS A 58 1.10 7.22 -7.55
C HIS A 58 0.61 7.24 -9.00
N GLY A 59 1.06 8.24 -9.77
CA GLY A 59 0.60 8.46 -11.16
C GLY A 59 1.30 7.61 -12.24
N ILE A 60 2.26 6.75 -11.87
CA ILE A 60 3.02 5.94 -12.83
C ILE A 60 2.15 4.80 -13.37
N LYS A 61 1.74 4.89 -14.63
CA LYS A 61 0.86 3.91 -15.30
C LYS A 61 1.62 2.77 -15.99
N ASP A 62 2.88 3.00 -16.33
CA ASP A 62 3.71 1.96 -16.94
C ASP A 62 4.06 0.91 -15.88
N PRO A 63 3.64 -0.36 -16.05
CA PRO A 63 3.87 -1.40 -15.07
C PRO A 63 5.35 -1.75 -14.89
N HIS A 64 6.22 -1.45 -15.86
CA HIS A 64 7.66 -1.66 -15.73
C HIS A 64 8.35 -0.53 -14.93
N LEU A 65 7.77 0.68 -14.94
CA LEU A 65 8.28 1.82 -14.17
C LEU A 65 7.68 1.91 -12.77
N ALA A 66 6.51 1.33 -12.55
CA ALA A 66 5.83 1.40 -11.27
C ALA A 66 6.68 0.80 -10.11
N PRO A 67 7.33 -0.38 -10.25
CA PRO A 67 8.21 -0.91 -9.20
C PRO A 67 9.37 0.04 -8.85
N ILE A 68 9.91 0.77 -9.84
CA ILE A 68 10.98 1.74 -9.61
C ILE A 68 10.46 2.88 -8.72
N MET A 69 9.27 3.40 -9.02
CA MET A 69 8.64 4.44 -8.21
C MET A 69 8.33 3.95 -6.80
N GLU A 70 7.81 2.73 -6.66
CA GLU A 70 7.51 2.13 -5.35
C GLU A 70 8.78 1.97 -4.50
N ILE A 71 9.90 1.54 -5.09
CA ILE A 71 11.20 1.47 -4.40
C ILE A 71 11.62 2.84 -3.88
N ILE A 72 11.47 3.90 -4.68
CA ILE A 72 11.80 5.28 -4.26
C ILE A 72 10.92 5.69 -3.06
N VAL A 73 9.62 5.42 -3.11
CA VAL A 73 8.69 5.71 -2.00
C VAL A 73 9.12 4.98 -0.73
N LEU A 74 9.51 3.70 -0.84
CA LEU A 74 9.98 2.91 0.29
C LEU A 74 11.30 3.45 0.86
N GLN A 75 12.26 3.82 0.00
CA GLN A 75 13.52 4.41 0.43
C GLN A 75 13.30 5.70 1.21
N LEU A 76 12.42 6.59 0.72
CA LEU A 76 12.05 7.82 1.42
C LEU A 76 11.34 7.54 2.74
N LEU A 77 10.44 6.54 2.77
CA LEU A 77 9.77 6.12 4.00
C LEU A 77 10.78 5.64 5.04
N PHE A 78 11.71 4.76 4.66
CA PHE A 78 12.74 4.25 5.56
C PHE A 78 13.69 5.34 6.03
N TYR A 79 14.12 6.23 5.13
CA TYR A 79 14.92 7.40 5.48
C TYR A 79 14.21 8.25 6.53
N LYS A 80 12.92 8.57 6.34
CA LYS A 80 12.15 9.35 7.31
C LYS A 80 11.90 8.63 8.62
N ILE A 81 11.80 7.30 8.61
CA ILE A 81 11.73 6.51 9.84
C ILE A 81 13.07 6.54 10.58
N ALA A 82 14.20 6.42 9.88
CA ALA A 82 15.54 6.48 10.47
C ALA A 82 15.81 7.86 11.08
N GLU A 83 15.57 8.94 10.31
CA GLU A 83 15.66 10.33 10.76
C GLU A 83 14.84 10.56 12.02
N LYS A 84 13.58 10.10 12.05
CA LYS A 84 12.70 10.25 13.22
C LYS A 84 13.14 9.43 14.44
N LYS A 85 13.87 8.34 14.22
CA LYS A 85 14.40 7.48 15.29
C LYS A 85 15.81 7.87 15.74
N GLY A 86 16.45 8.84 15.07
CA GLY A 86 17.84 9.20 15.35
C GLY A 86 18.82 8.07 15.01
N ILE A 87 18.53 7.30 13.96
CA ILE A 87 19.42 6.26 13.43
C ILE A 87 20.18 6.88 12.26
N ASP A 88 21.51 6.88 12.33
CA ASP A 88 22.43 7.28 11.24
C ASP A 88 22.51 6.23 10.12
#